data_AF-A0A836JFP0-F1
#
_entry.id   AF-A0A836JFP0-F1
#
_cell.length_a   1.000
_cell.length_b   1.000
_cell.length_c   1.000
_cell.angle_alpha   90.00
_cell.angle_beta   90.00
_cell.angle_gamma   90.00
#
_symmetry.space_group_name_H-M   'P 1'
#
loop_
_entity.id
_entity.type
_entity.pdbx_description
1 polymer ?
#
loop_
_entity_poly.entity_id
_entity_poly.type
_entity_poly.pdbx_seq_one_letter_code
_entity_poly.pdbx_strand_id
1 'polypeptide(L)'
;MNRKPATWLMKHCKKIIKSDGVYLKCECCTENSYDVFFDDHNLMILHLYEKHHISELTKYRHRELLEECFDIKRLSQCEIGICHVGSCRRMTICHNSNAFPLLSHLVMYHTHREKFRKATSIEVGRQILMNYFILNTTAKCSFCWKYLSLERETQILFFLITVVMIRTRKTGSVTMINYLTSSFMYTKGANLILWFYADVRMGILYAFIFILFALVLPEPMYQGPENVIYLRGANGLQEELQRDTRVVWLVTFYTAWNPACVTFAPIFSELSAEYALENFKFGKVDVGRHPDAAAKYHVSDASTSKQLPTLILFKDGKEVERRPYADHKGKLVKFLFSLDNIKAAFDLNNIYNDCKKNPIKRKEKKSLKAE
;
A
#
# COMPACT_ATOMS: atom_id res chain seq x y z
N MET A 1 -23.11 2.11 11.86
CA MET A 1 -21.96 2.99 12.16
C MET A 1 -22.49 4.24 12.85
N ASN A 2 -22.30 4.37 14.16
CA ASN A 2 -22.69 5.55 14.94
C ASN A 2 -21.96 6.79 14.40
N ARG A 3 -22.65 7.62 13.62
CA ARG A 3 -22.16 8.97 13.29
C ARG A 3 -22.10 9.74 14.61
N LYS A 4 -20.97 10.39 14.89
CA LYS A 4 -20.88 11.32 16.04
C LYS A 4 -22.02 12.36 15.92
N PRO A 5 -22.73 12.68 17.02
CA PRO A 5 -23.75 13.74 17.02
C PRO A 5 -23.19 15.01 16.40
N ALA A 6 -23.97 15.68 15.55
CA ALA A 6 -23.60 17.00 15.05
C ALA A 6 -23.43 17.95 16.24
N THR A 7 -22.32 18.68 16.30
CA THR A 7 -21.92 19.49 17.46
C THR A 7 -22.93 20.59 17.83
N TRP A 8 -23.78 21.00 16.89
CA TRP A 8 -24.85 21.97 17.13
C TRP A 8 -26.04 21.35 17.88
N LEU A 9 -26.33 20.07 17.63
CA LEU A 9 -27.45 19.34 18.24
C LEU A 9 -27.27 19.27 19.77
N MET A 10 -26.04 18.98 20.20
CA MET A 10 -25.66 18.88 21.62
C MET A 10 -25.77 20.21 22.39
N LYS A 11 -26.00 21.35 21.73
CA LYS A 11 -26.26 22.63 22.41
C LYS A 11 -27.74 22.82 22.79
N HIS A 12 -28.61 21.97 22.26
CA HIS A 12 -30.07 22.06 22.43
C HIS A 12 -30.68 20.76 22.95
N CYS A 13 -29.87 19.72 23.15
CA CYS A 13 -30.30 18.48 23.76
C CYS A 13 -29.35 18.01 24.85
N LYS A 14 -29.93 17.53 25.95
CA LYS A 14 -29.20 16.89 27.05
C LYS A 14 -29.31 15.38 26.94
N LYS A 15 -28.17 14.70 27.09
CA LYS A 15 -28.12 13.24 27.16
C LYS A 15 -28.53 12.79 28.57
N ILE A 16 -29.48 11.88 28.66
CA ILE A 16 -29.99 11.28 29.91
C ILE A 16 -29.72 9.78 29.85
N ILE A 17 -29.13 9.22 30.90
CA ILE A 17 -28.89 7.79 31.03
C ILE A 17 -29.91 7.24 32.04
N LYS A 18 -30.68 6.24 31.64
CA LYS A 18 -31.59 5.48 32.51
C LYS A 18 -31.16 4.01 32.54
N SER A 19 -31.74 3.22 33.45
CA SER A 19 -31.47 1.77 33.58
C SER A 19 -31.63 1.00 32.27
N ASP A 20 -32.54 1.46 31.41
CA ASP A 20 -32.98 0.73 30.21
C ASP A 20 -32.34 1.27 28.91
N GLY A 21 -31.48 2.29 29.01
CA GLY A 21 -30.78 2.84 27.85
C GLY A 21 -30.48 4.33 27.92
N VAL A 22 -30.08 4.87 26.76
CA VAL A 22 -29.63 6.24 26.58
C VAL A 22 -30.68 7.04 25.84
N TYR A 23 -30.98 8.24 26.34
CA TYR A 23 -32.00 9.12 25.77
C TYR A 23 -31.49 10.53 25.54
N LEU A 24 -32.11 11.23 24.59
CA LEU A 24 -31.90 12.65 24.32
C LEU A 24 -33.16 13.43 24.72
N LYS A 25 -32.99 14.45 25.57
CA LYS A 25 -34.06 15.39 25.98
C LYS A 25 -33.81 16.75 25.35
N CYS A 26 -34.83 17.33 24.73
CA CYS A 26 -34.80 18.70 24.20
C CYS A 26 -34.73 19.71 25.36
N GLU A 27 -33.80 20.66 25.31
CA GLU A 27 -33.66 21.73 26.31
C GLU A 27 -34.50 22.97 26.00
N CYS A 28 -35.07 23.06 24.78
CA CYS A 28 -35.90 24.18 24.35
C CYS A 28 -37.37 24.05 24.78
N CYS A 29 -37.79 22.88 25.29
CA CYS A 29 -39.12 22.67 25.87
C CYS A 29 -39.10 22.91 27.39
N THR A 30 -39.85 23.88 27.89
CA THR A 30 -40.04 24.06 29.35
C THR A 30 -41.14 23.15 29.89
N GLU A 31 -40.82 22.51 31.03
CA GLU A 31 -41.59 21.64 31.94
C GLU A 31 -42.90 21.00 31.42
N ASN A 32 -42.84 19.66 31.26
CA ASN A 32 -43.93 18.69 31.06
C ASN A 32 -44.29 18.24 29.63
N SER A 33 -43.35 18.18 28.67
CA SER A 33 -43.49 17.28 27.51
C SER A 33 -42.56 16.06 27.61
N TYR A 34 -43.13 14.88 27.39
CA TYR A 34 -42.48 13.56 27.35
C TYR A 34 -41.61 13.37 26.09
N ASP A 35 -40.89 14.38 25.63
CA ASP A 35 -40.08 14.31 24.41
C ASP A 35 -38.67 13.76 24.72
N VAL A 36 -38.65 12.51 25.17
CA VAL A 36 -37.44 11.75 25.50
C VAL A 36 -37.21 10.74 24.39
N PHE A 37 -36.28 11.04 23.48
CA PHE A 37 -36.01 10.20 22.30
C PHE A 37 -34.93 9.17 22.62
N PHE A 38 -35.14 7.91 22.26
CA PHE A 38 -34.17 6.83 22.44
C PHE A 38 -33.00 7.00 21.45
N ASP A 39 -31.82 7.44 21.92
CA ASP A 39 -30.55 7.81 21.21
C ASP A 39 -30.61 8.10 19.68
N ASP A 40 -31.74 8.58 19.17
CA ASP A 40 -32.00 8.79 17.74
C ASP A 40 -31.89 10.27 17.44
N HIS A 41 -30.72 10.59 16.91
CA HIS A 41 -30.32 11.92 16.55
C HIS A 41 -31.20 12.49 15.43
N ASN A 42 -31.76 11.67 14.54
CA ASN A 42 -32.61 12.14 13.46
C ASN A 42 -33.98 12.57 13.96
N LEU A 43 -34.56 11.82 14.91
CA LEU A 43 -35.84 12.17 15.53
C LEU A 43 -35.72 13.46 16.37
N MET A 44 -34.61 13.64 17.09
CA MET A 44 -34.34 14.89 17.80
C MET A 44 -34.17 16.08 16.84
N ILE A 45 -33.47 15.88 15.71
CA ILE A 45 -33.34 16.93 14.67
C ILE A 45 -34.72 17.28 14.08
N LEU A 46 -35.56 16.29 13.78
CA LEU A 46 -36.93 16.51 13.30
C LEU A 46 -37.77 17.28 14.32
N HIS A 47 -37.69 16.91 15.61
CA HIS A 47 -38.40 17.62 16.68
C HIS A 47 -37.97 19.09 16.82
N LEU A 48 -36.66 19.35 16.88
CA LEU A 48 -36.13 20.73 16.94
C LEU A 48 -36.54 21.56 15.72
N TYR A 49 -36.62 20.91 14.57
CA TYR A 49 -37.01 21.52 13.32
C TYR A 49 -38.51 21.85 13.27
N GLU A 50 -39.38 20.94 13.68
CA GLU A 50 -40.85 21.10 13.62
C GLU A 50 -41.40 21.98 14.76
N LYS A 51 -40.88 21.82 15.98
CA LYS A 51 -41.41 22.49 17.19
C LYS A 51 -40.70 23.79 17.53
N HIS A 52 -39.41 23.89 17.25
CA HIS A 52 -38.60 25.06 17.62
C HIS A 52 -38.07 25.83 16.42
N HIS A 53 -38.35 25.37 15.20
CA HIS A 53 -37.83 25.95 13.96
C HIS A 53 -36.30 25.99 13.87
N ILE A 54 -35.58 25.25 14.73
CA ILE A 54 -34.12 25.21 14.80
C ILE A 54 -33.57 24.20 13.79
N SER A 55 -32.55 24.61 13.04
CA SER A 55 -31.94 23.84 11.97
C SER A 55 -30.41 24.07 11.93
N GLU A 56 -29.63 23.14 11.39
CA GLU A 56 -28.16 23.33 11.27
C GLU A 56 -27.82 24.56 10.42
N LEU A 57 -28.65 24.85 9.42
CA LEU A 57 -28.57 26.06 8.60
C LEU A 57 -28.83 27.34 9.40
N THR A 58 -29.81 27.35 10.32
CA THR A 58 -30.08 28.53 11.17
C THR A 58 -28.94 28.88 12.14
N LYS A 59 -28.11 27.90 12.52
CA LYS A 59 -26.99 28.07 13.46
C LYS A 59 -25.62 27.99 12.81
N TYR A 60 -25.58 27.91 11.48
CA TYR A 60 -24.32 27.86 10.74
C TYR A 60 -23.50 29.13 10.97
N ARG A 61 -22.20 28.97 11.26
CA ARG A 61 -21.30 30.07 11.65
C ARG A 61 -21.23 31.20 10.61
N HIS A 62 -21.52 30.87 9.35
CA HIS A 62 -21.54 31.82 8.23
C HIS A 62 -22.88 31.81 7.50
N ARG A 63 -23.99 31.74 8.25
CA ARG A 63 -25.35 31.74 7.69
C ARG A 63 -25.61 32.91 6.74
N GLU A 64 -25.11 34.10 7.08
CA GLU A 64 -25.24 35.31 6.24
C GLU A 64 -24.73 35.08 4.82
N LEU A 65 -23.62 34.35 4.64
CA LEU A 65 -23.08 34.02 3.31
C LEU A 65 -24.00 33.08 2.52
N LEU A 66 -24.69 32.15 3.20
CA LEU A 66 -25.61 31.23 2.54
C LEU A 66 -26.91 31.93 2.14
N GLU A 67 -27.41 32.86 2.96
CA GLU A 67 -28.60 33.66 2.65
C GLU A 67 -28.32 34.71 1.57
N GLU A 68 -27.10 35.25 1.51
CA GLU A 68 -26.66 36.14 0.43
C GLU A 68 -26.49 35.40 -0.91
N CYS A 69 -26.26 34.08 -0.90
CA CYS A 69 -25.99 33.30 -2.12
C CYS A 69 -27.16 32.42 -2.57
N PHE A 70 -28.09 32.09 -1.67
CA PHE A 70 -29.20 31.19 -1.92
C PHE A 70 -30.52 31.75 -1.39
N ASP A 71 -31.57 31.65 -2.20
CA ASP A 71 -32.95 31.80 -1.73
C ASP A 71 -33.39 30.48 -1.09
N ILE A 72 -33.40 30.43 0.24
CA ILE A 72 -33.69 29.22 1.02
C ILE A 72 -35.17 29.20 1.41
N LYS A 73 -35.90 28.23 0.86
CA LYS A 73 -37.33 28.00 1.15
C LYS A 73 -37.50 26.73 1.98
N ARG A 74 -38.31 26.83 3.02
CA ARG A 74 -38.62 25.73 3.93
C ARG A 74 -39.84 24.96 3.42
N LEU A 75 -39.69 23.66 3.19
CA LEU A 75 -40.75 22.77 2.68
C LEU A 75 -40.80 21.49 3.50
N SER A 76 -41.79 21.42 4.40
CA SER A 76 -41.96 20.31 5.35
C SER A 76 -40.62 19.88 5.96
N GLN A 77 -40.13 18.66 5.71
CA GLN A 77 -38.92 18.06 6.27
C GLN A 77 -37.61 18.39 5.51
N CYS A 78 -37.66 19.31 4.55
CA CYS A 78 -36.52 19.69 3.72
C CYS A 78 -36.40 21.21 3.58
N GLU A 79 -35.17 21.68 3.41
CA GLU A 79 -34.87 23.06 3.02
C GLU A 79 -34.36 23.06 1.58
N ILE A 80 -34.95 23.88 0.72
CA ILE A 80 -34.55 24.02 -0.67
C ILE A 80 -33.84 25.36 -0.82
N GLY A 81 -32.56 25.34 -1.19
CA GLY A 81 -31.82 26.55 -1.54
C GLY A 81 -31.70 26.71 -3.05
N ILE A 82 -32.16 27.83 -3.58
CA ILE A 82 -32.01 28.20 -4.98
C ILE A 82 -30.81 29.17 -5.09
N CYS A 83 -29.74 28.73 -5.73
CA CYS A 83 -28.53 29.54 -5.91
C CYS A 83 -28.82 30.73 -6.83
N HIS A 84 -28.51 31.95 -6.39
CA HIS A 84 -28.63 33.15 -7.21
C HIS A 84 -27.30 33.86 -7.44
N VAL A 85 -26.17 33.18 -7.17
CA VAL A 85 -24.83 33.68 -7.50
C VAL A 85 -24.64 33.70 -9.02
N GLY A 86 -24.49 34.90 -9.58
CA GLY A 86 -24.41 35.11 -11.03
C GLY A 86 -25.69 34.66 -11.76
N SER A 87 -25.57 33.81 -12.77
CA SER A 87 -26.70 33.28 -13.55
C SER A 87 -27.09 31.83 -13.20
N CYS A 88 -26.63 31.28 -12.06
CA CYS A 88 -26.68 29.85 -11.76
C CYS A 88 -28.11 29.27 -11.62
N ARG A 89 -28.99 29.93 -10.85
CA ARG A 89 -30.39 29.54 -10.58
C ARG A 89 -30.61 28.07 -10.16
N ARG A 90 -29.59 27.41 -9.62
CA ARG A 90 -29.63 25.97 -9.37
C ARG A 90 -30.30 25.65 -8.04
N MET A 91 -31.26 24.73 -8.07
CA MET A 91 -31.97 24.24 -6.89
C MET A 91 -31.17 23.15 -6.18
N THR A 92 -31.00 23.26 -4.87
CA THR A 92 -30.31 22.31 -4.01
C THR A 92 -31.21 21.92 -2.83
N ILE A 93 -31.39 20.62 -2.60
CA ILE A 93 -32.25 20.10 -1.55
C ILE A 93 -31.38 19.69 -0.36
N CYS A 94 -31.74 20.17 0.83
CA CYS A 94 -31.11 19.85 2.10
C CYS A 94 -32.07 19.01 2.93
N HIS A 95 -31.75 17.72 3.08
CA HIS A 95 -32.49 16.83 3.97
C HIS A 95 -32.02 17.00 5.41
N ASN A 96 -32.95 16.95 6.36
CA ASN A 96 -32.68 17.09 7.81
C ASN A 96 -31.88 18.35 8.15
N SER A 97 -32.08 19.42 7.38
CA SER A 97 -31.45 20.74 7.58
C SER A 97 -29.93 20.78 7.45
N ASN A 98 -29.30 19.76 6.88
CA ASN A 98 -27.85 19.72 6.71
C ASN A 98 -27.40 20.82 5.72
N ALA A 99 -26.54 21.73 6.17
CA ALA A 99 -26.04 22.85 5.37
C ALA A 99 -25.01 22.43 4.28
N PHE A 100 -24.47 21.22 4.40
CA PHE A 100 -23.40 20.71 3.53
C PHE A 100 -23.70 20.77 2.03
N PRO A 101 -24.91 20.45 1.53
CA PRO A 101 -25.21 20.49 0.10
C PRO A 101 -25.09 21.90 -0.51
N LEU A 102 -25.55 22.94 0.20
CA LEU A 102 -25.44 24.33 -0.26
C LEU A 102 -24.00 24.80 -0.25
N LEU A 103 -23.26 24.48 0.82
CA LEU A 103 -21.85 24.82 0.95
C LEU A 103 -21.00 24.16 -0.15
N SER A 104 -21.26 22.88 -0.42
CA SER A 104 -20.59 22.13 -1.48
C SER A 104 -20.87 22.74 -2.86
N HIS A 105 -22.11 23.15 -3.13
CA HIS A 105 -22.44 23.84 -4.37
C HIS A 105 -21.67 25.17 -4.51
N LEU A 106 -21.65 26.00 -3.47
CA LEU A 106 -20.96 27.30 -3.50
C LEU A 106 -19.45 27.14 -3.72
N VAL A 107 -18.83 26.22 -2.97
CA VAL A 107 -17.38 25.97 -3.07
C VAL A 107 -17.00 25.41 -4.44
N MET A 108 -17.73 24.42 -4.93
CA MET A 108 -17.34 23.73 -6.16
C MET A 108 -17.58 24.56 -7.43
N TYR A 109 -18.57 25.46 -7.42
CA TYR A 109 -19.00 26.15 -8.64
C TYR A 109 -18.79 27.67 -8.61
N HIS A 110 -18.61 28.28 -7.43
CA HIS A 110 -18.54 29.75 -7.30
C HIS A 110 -17.29 30.27 -6.58
N THR A 111 -16.52 29.45 -5.85
CA THR A 111 -15.24 29.93 -5.30
C THR A 111 -14.10 29.88 -6.32
N HIS A 112 -13.52 31.04 -6.61
CA HIS A 112 -12.34 31.18 -7.45
C HIS A 112 -11.12 30.48 -6.80
N ARG A 113 -10.31 29.84 -7.65
CA ARG A 113 -9.25 28.84 -7.39
C ARG A 113 -8.20 29.11 -6.29
N GLU A 114 -8.22 30.21 -5.55
CA GLU A 114 -7.14 30.54 -4.58
C GLU A 114 -7.41 30.14 -3.12
N LYS A 115 -8.67 29.93 -2.70
CA LYS A 115 -8.98 29.51 -1.31
C LYS A 115 -9.04 28.00 -1.10
N PHE A 116 -8.82 27.20 -2.15
CA PHE A 116 -8.77 25.73 -2.08
C PHE A 116 -7.60 25.19 -1.25
N ARG A 117 -6.57 26.02 -1.01
CA ARG A 117 -5.31 25.62 -0.36
C ARG A 117 -5.37 25.52 1.17
N LYS A 118 -6.41 26.03 1.82
CA LYS A 118 -6.49 26.09 3.31
C LYS A 118 -7.47 25.09 3.95
N ALA A 119 -8.13 24.22 3.19
CA ALA A 119 -9.21 23.36 3.69
C ALA A 119 -8.98 21.84 3.54
N THR A 120 -7.77 21.39 3.21
CA THR A 120 -7.49 19.96 3.01
C THR A 120 -6.46 19.43 4.00
N SER A 121 -6.90 19.20 5.24
CA SER A 121 -6.22 18.28 6.15
C SER A 121 -6.88 16.90 6.05
N ILE A 122 -6.28 16.03 5.23
CA ILE A 122 -6.11 14.55 5.34
C ILE A 122 -7.36 13.64 5.53
N GLU A 123 -8.51 14.10 6.04
CA GLU A 123 -9.74 13.30 6.24
C GLU A 123 -10.59 13.19 4.94
N VAL A 124 -10.45 14.17 4.04
CA VAL A 124 -11.30 14.32 2.84
C VAL A 124 -11.00 13.23 1.80
N GLY A 125 -9.75 12.80 1.67
CA GLY A 125 -9.36 11.74 0.73
C GLY A 125 -10.05 10.39 1.03
N ARG A 126 -10.34 10.12 2.30
CA ARG A 126 -11.04 8.90 2.74
C ARG A 126 -12.55 8.99 2.50
N GLN A 127 -13.13 10.18 2.60
CA GLN A 127 -14.56 10.42 2.35
C GLN A 127 -14.91 10.49 0.86
N ILE A 128 -13.98 10.95 0.00
CA ILE A 128 -14.16 10.92 -1.46
C ILE A 128 -14.19 9.47 -1.97
N LEU A 129 -13.34 8.59 -1.45
CA LEU A 129 -13.32 7.16 -1.86
C LEU A 129 -14.57 6.37 -1.41
N MET A 130 -15.27 6.80 -0.35
CA MET A 130 -16.46 6.10 0.17
C MET A 130 -17.77 6.52 -0.52
N ASN A 131 -17.79 7.65 -1.25
CA ASN A 131 -19.01 8.24 -1.78
C ASN A 131 -19.08 8.28 -3.32
N TYR A 132 -18.11 7.71 -4.03
CA TYR A 132 -18.08 7.68 -5.49
C TYR A 132 -17.85 6.25 -6.01
N PHE A 133 -18.76 5.77 -6.87
CA PHE A 133 -18.58 4.55 -7.64
C PHE A 133 -17.77 4.88 -8.90
N ILE A 134 -16.57 4.34 -9.01
CA ILE A 134 -15.69 4.55 -10.17
C ILE A 134 -16.10 3.55 -11.26
N LEU A 135 -16.64 4.06 -12.36
CA LEU A 135 -17.01 3.28 -13.55
C LEU A 135 -16.16 3.79 -14.71
N ASN A 136 -15.14 3.04 -15.13
CA ASN A 136 -14.23 3.26 -16.26
C ASN A 136 -13.82 4.72 -16.54
N THR A 137 -14.70 5.54 -17.12
CA THR A 137 -14.44 6.94 -17.54
C THR A 137 -15.14 8.00 -16.69
N THR A 138 -15.93 7.60 -15.69
CA THR A 138 -16.75 8.51 -14.88
C THR A 138 -16.78 8.10 -13.42
N ALA A 139 -16.62 9.06 -12.52
CA ALA A 139 -16.93 8.83 -11.11
C ALA A 139 -18.40 9.18 -10.88
N LYS A 140 -19.20 8.20 -10.49
CA LYS A 140 -20.62 8.38 -10.17
C LYS A 140 -20.75 8.66 -8.68
N CYS A 141 -21.20 9.87 -8.33
CA CYS A 141 -21.50 10.20 -6.94
C CYS A 141 -22.68 9.33 -6.45
N SER A 142 -22.51 8.67 -5.31
CA SER A 142 -23.55 7.80 -4.72
C SER A 142 -24.80 8.58 -4.27
N PHE A 143 -24.67 9.90 -4.03
CA PHE A 143 -25.75 10.74 -3.50
C PHE A 143 -26.49 11.56 -4.56
N CYS A 144 -25.80 12.13 -5.53
CA CYS A 144 -26.42 13.01 -6.54
C CYS A 144 -26.52 12.38 -7.94
N TRP A 145 -26.05 11.14 -8.12
CA TRP A 145 -26.10 10.35 -9.36
C TRP A 145 -25.50 11.05 -10.59
N LYS A 146 -24.80 12.19 -10.40
CA LYS A 146 -24.14 12.94 -11.46
C LYS A 146 -22.77 12.32 -11.75
N TYR A 147 -22.46 12.22 -13.03
CA TYR A 147 -21.17 11.77 -13.53
C TYR A 147 -20.17 12.92 -13.47
N LEU A 148 -19.08 12.75 -12.72
CA LEU A 148 -17.93 13.63 -12.80
C LEU A 148 -17.03 13.13 -13.93
N SER A 149 -16.89 13.94 -14.99
CA SER A 149 -15.91 13.69 -16.05
C SER A 149 -14.52 13.95 -15.49
N LEU A 150 -13.82 12.87 -15.11
CA LEU A 150 -12.42 13.00 -14.73
C LEU A 150 -11.61 13.39 -15.97
N GLU A 151 -10.89 14.51 -15.90
CA GLU A 151 -9.84 14.82 -16.86
C GLU A 151 -8.84 13.65 -16.93
N ARG A 152 -8.35 13.34 -18.13
CA ARG A 152 -7.55 12.14 -18.43
C ARG A 152 -6.29 12.02 -17.55
N GLU A 153 -5.70 13.13 -17.14
CA GLU A 153 -4.55 13.18 -16.22
C GLU A 153 -4.91 12.62 -14.84
N THR A 154 -6.08 13.00 -14.32
CA THR A 154 -6.59 12.51 -13.04
C THR A 154 -6.87 11.00 -13.11
N GLN A 155 -7.32 10.49 -14.26
CA GLN A 155 -7.51 9.03 -14.48
C GLN A 155 -6.17 8.27 -14.40
N ILE A 156 -5.12 8.81 -15.01
CA ILE A 156 -3.76 8.21 -14.96
C ILE A 156 -3.24 8.20 -13.52
N LEU A 157 -3.44 9.28 -12.76
CA LEU A 157 -3.06 9.35 -11.35
C LEU A 157 -3.85 8.37 -10.47
N PHE A 158 -5.17 8.25 -10.66
CA PHE A 158 -5.97 7.26 -9.93
C PHE A 158 -5.59 5.82 -10.29
N PHE A 159 -5.32 5.55 -11.57
CA PHE A 159 -4.83 4.25 -12.02
C PHE A 159 -3.48 3.93 -11.38
N LEU A 160 -2.56 4.89 -11.35
CA LEU A 160 -1.27 4.73 -10.69
C LEU A 160 -1.42 4.44 -9.19
N ILE A 161 -2.22 5.22 -8.47
CA ILE A 161 -2.49 4.98 -7.04
C ILE A 161 -3.06 3.57 -6.83
N THR A 162 -4.00 3.15 -7.68
CA THR A 162 -4.62 1.83 -7.61
C THR A 162 -3.59 0.71 -7.86
N VAL A 163 -2.76 0.84 -8.89
CA VAL A 163 -1.70 -0.14 -9.22
C VAL A 163 -0.66 -0.21 -8.11
N VAL A 164 -0.22 0.94 -7.58
CA VAL A 164 0.71 1.02 -6.45
C VAL A 164 0.10 0.31 -5.25
N MET A 165 -1.16 0.59 -4.89
CA MET A 165 -1.88 -0.04 -3.77
C MET A 165 -2.10 -1.55 -3.96
N ILE A 166 -2.41 -2.03 -5.17
CA ILE A 166 -2.58 -3.46 -5.46
C ILE A 166 -1.23 -4.19 -5.38
N ARG A 167 -0.17 -3.65 -5.99
CA ARG A 167 1.15 -4.30 -5.96
C ARG A 167 1.76 -4.27 -4.56
N THR A 168 1.58 -3.16 -3.85
CA THR A 168 1.79 -3.02 -2.40
C THR A 168 1.21 -4.21 -1.63
N ARG A 169 -0.10 -4.46 -1.78
CA ARG A 169 -0.77 -5.55 -1.07
C ARG A 169 -0.29 -6.94 -1.49
N LYS A 170 0.07 -7.13 -2.76
CA LYS A 170 0.54 -8.43 -3.29
C LYS A 170 1.98 -8.77 -2.89
N THR A 171 2.85 -7.77 -2.81
CA THR A 171 4.29 -7.93 -2.59
C THR A 171 4.59 -8.30 -1.13
N GLY A 172 3.75 -7.87 -0.17
CA GLY A 172 3.81 -8.33 1.22
C GLY A 172 5.09 -7.92 1.97
N SER A 173 6.00 -7.15 1.36
CA SER A 173 7.13 -6.56 2.06
C SER A 173 6.61 -5.43 2.95
N VAL A 174 7.00 -5.42 4.22
CA VAL A 174 6.61 -4.40 5.22
C VAL A 174 7.59 -3.22 5.31
N THR A 175 8.67 -3.22 4.52
CA THR A 175 9.70 -2.19 4.58
C THR A 175 9.30 -0.94 3.78
N MET A 176 9.18 0.20 4.47
CA MET A 176 8.79 1.50 3.86
C MET A 176 9.68 1.90 2.68
N ILE A 177 10.95 1.49 2.67
CA ILE A 177 11.89 1.75 1.59
C ILE A 177 11.44 1.08 0.27
N ASN A 178 11.10 -0.21 0.29
CA ASN A 178 10.68 -0.94 -0.92
C ASN A 178 9.37 -0.37 -1.50
N TYR A 179 8.50 0.11 -0.63
CA TYR A 179 7.29 0.85 -1.00
C TYR A 179 7.60 2.14 -1.76
N LEU A 180 8.47 2.96 -1.19
CA LEU A 180 8.85 4.24 -1.77
C LEU A 180 9.55 4.04 -3.11
N THR A 181 10.52 3.14 -3.20
CA THR A 181 11.25 2.83 -4.45
C THR A 181 10.30 2.37 -5.55
N SER A 182 9.40 1.43 -5.25
CA SER A 182 8.39 0.97 -6.22
C SER A 182 7.44 2.09 -6.64
N SER A 183 6.97 2.90 -5.69
CA SER A 183 6.08 4.03 -5.96
C SER A 183 6.73 5.08 -6.86
N PHE A 184 8.00 5.43 -6.59
CA PHE A 184 8.76 6.36 -7.43
C PHE A 184 8.97 5.81 -8.84
N MET A 185 9.30 4.53 -9.00
CA MET A 185 9.46 3.92 -10.32
C MET A 185 8.18 3.99 -11.15
N TYR A 186 7.04 3.69 -10.55
CA TYR A 186 5.75 3.83 -11.23
C TYR A 186 5.39 5.26 -11.56
N THR A 187 5.67 6.18 -10.66
CA THR A 187 5.42 7.61 -10.85
C THR A 187 6.25 8.15 -12.01
N LYS A 188 7.50 7.73 -12.14
CA LYS A 188 8.35 8.05 -13.30
C LYS A 188 7.74 7.52 -14.60
N GLY A 189 7.27 6.27 -14.62
CA GLY A 189 6.60 5.68 -15.77
C GLY A 189 5.30 6.41 -16.18
N ALA A 190 4.46 6.78 -15.21
CA ALA A 190 3.25 7.55 -15.50
C ALA A 190 3.56 8.97 -15.99
N ASN A 191 4.55 9.65 -15.40
CA ASN A 191 5.00 10.96 -15.88
C ASN A 191 5.51 10.88 -17.31
N LEU A 192 6.24 9.82 -17.67
CA LEU A 192 6.67 9.59 -19.05
C LEU A 192 5.46 9.53 -20.00
N ILE A 193 4.42 8.78 -19.64
CA ILE A 193 3.18 8.67 -20.43
C ILE A 193 2.48 10.03 -20.54
N LEU A 194 2.39 10.79 -19.44
CA LEU A 194 1.80 12.12 -19.43
C LEU A 194 2.56 13.09 -20.36
N TRP A 195 3.90 13.05 -20.33
CA TRP A 195 4.72 13.87 -21.22
C TRP A 195 4.55 13.49 -22.68
N PHE A 196 4.51 12.19 -23.02
CA PHE A 196 4.22 11.75 -24.39
C PHE A 196 2.85 12.19 -24.88
N TYR A 197 1.86 12.24 -23.97
CA TYR A 197 0.52 12.70 -24.30
C TYR A 197 0.46 14.22 -24.52
N ALA A 198 1.20 15.00 -23.72
CA ALA A 198 1.25 16.44 -23.85
C ALA A 198 2.03 16.89 -25.11
N ASP A 199 3.25 16.36 -25.29
CA ASP A 199 4.08 16.56 -26.48
C ASP A 199 5.12 15.43 -26.59
N VAL A 200 5.13 14.74 -27.72
CA VAL A 200 6.08 13.65 -28.01
C VAL A 200 7.54 14.08 -27.80
N ARG A 201 7.89 15.33 -28.12
CA ARG A 201 9.25 15.86 -27.96
C ARG A 201 9.67 15.91 -26.49
N MET A 202 8.76 16.35 -25.62
CA MET A 202 8.99 16.41 -24.17
C MET A 202 9.03 15.00 -23.57
N GLY A 203 8.23 14.08 -24.08
CA GLY A 203 8.29 12.65 -23.72
C GLY A 203 9.64 12.02 -24.02
N ILE A 204 10.18 12.26 -25.23
CA ILE A 204 11.51 11.76 -25.63
C ILE A 204 12.61 12.35 -24.75
N LEU A 205 12.56 13.67 -24.49
CA LEU A 205 13.54 14.34 -23.63
C LEU A 205 13.51 13.79 -22.19
N TYR A 206 12.32 13.60 -21.62
CA TYR A 206 12.17 13.00 -20.29
C TYR A 206 12.67 11.54 -20.26
N ALA A 207 12.39 10.75 -21.30
CA ALA A 207 12.89 9.38 -21.43
C ALA A 207 14.43 9.34 -21.44
N PHE A 208 15.06 10.23 -22.22
CA PHE A 208 16.51 10.31 -22.31
C PHE A 208 17.13 10.68 -20.95
N ILE A 209 16.59 11.71 -20.28
CA ILE A 209 17.06 12.10 -18.94
C ILE A 209 16.87 10.93 -17.96
N PHE A 210 15.73 10.26 -17.98
CA PHE A 210 15.45 9.12 -17.09
C PHE A 210 16.43 7.96 -17.31
N ILE A 211 16.70 7.59 -18.56
CA ILE A 211 17.67 6.54 -18.91
C ILE A 211 19.08 6.96 -18.50
N LEU A 212 19.47 8.20 -18.79
CA LEU A 212 20.77 8.74 -18.40
C LEU A 212 20.95 8.71 -16.88
N PHE A 213 19.93 9.12 -16.12
CA PHE A 213 19.95 9.00 -14.66
C PHE A 213 20.07 7.56 -14.19
N ALA A 214 19.38 6.61 -14.82
CA ALA A 214 19.49 5.19 -14.47
C ALA A 214 20.88 4.61 -14.76
N LEU A 215 21.56 5.09 -15.80
CA LEU A 215 22.92 4.67 -16.16
C LEU A 215 23.99 5.33 -15.28
N VAL A 216 23.83 6.61 -14.95
CA VAL A 216 24.80 7.38 -14.15
C VAL A 216 24.67 7.08 -12.65
N LEU A 217 23.44 6.87 -12.17
CA LEU A 217 23.12 6.60 -10.77
C LEU A 217 22.39 5.26 -10.65
N PRO A 218 23.13 4.12 -10.76
CA PRO A 218 22.54 2.82 -10.52
C PRO A 218 22.02 2.72 -9.08
N GLU A 219 20.98 1.91 -8.87
CA GLU A 219 20.46 1.67 -7.52
C GLU A 219 21.60 1.14 -6.62
N PRO A 220 21.77 1.71 -5.41
CA PRO A 220 22.83 1.27 -4.52
C PRO A 220 22.60 -0.19 -4.14
N MET A 221 23.51 -1.06 -4.55
CA MET A 221 23.51 -2.45 -4.10
C MET A 221 24.01 -2.52 -2.65
N TYR A 222 23.72 -3.64 -1.97
CA TYR A 222 24.29 -3.90 -0.65
C TYR A 222 25.81 -3.80 -0.68
N GLN A 223 26.38 -2.93 0.16
CA GLN A 223 27.83 -2.71 0.27
C GLN A 223 28.43 -3.28 1.58
N GLY A 224 27.62 -4.02 2.36
CA GLY A 224 28.10 -4.63 3.60
C GLY A 224 29.01 -5.84 3.36
N PRO A 225 29.66 -6.36 4.41
CA PRO A 225 30.45 -7.58 4.31
C PRO A 225 29.56 -8.75 3.87
N GLU A 226 30.00 -9.53 2.89
CA GLU A 226 29.35 -10.78 2.51
C GLU A 226 30.36 -11.93 2.46
N ASN A 227 29.99 -13.09 2.98
CA ASN A 227 30.80 -14.31 2.98
C ASN A 227 30.16 -15.34 2.04
N VAL A 228 29.98 -14.96 0.77
CA VAL A 228 29.31 -15.77 -0.24
C VAL A 228 30.28 -16.25 -1.30
N ILE A 229 30.21 -17.54 -1.61
CA ILE A 229 31.00 -18.17 -2.67
C ILE A 229 30.14 -18.28 -3.92
N TYR A 230 30.65 -17.75 -5.04
CA TYR A 230 29.98 -17.86 -6.34
C TYR A 230 30.36 -19.18 -7.01
N LEU A 231 29.38 -20.07 -7.16
CA LEU A 231 29.56 -21.42 -7.70
C LEU A 231 29.22 -21.44 -9.18
N ARG A 232 30.13 -21.97 -9.99
CA ARG A 232 30.02 -22.01 -11.45
C ARG A 232 29.29 -23.29 -11.88
N GLY A 233 28.03 -23.14 -12.26
CA GLY A 233 27.21 -24.21 -12.82
C GLY A 233 26.99 -25.44 -11.93
N ALA A 234 26.52 -26.51 -12.53
CA ALA A 234 26.13 -27.75 -11.84
C ALA A 234 27.33 -28.52 -11.30
N ASN A 235 28.42 -28.53 -12.08
CA ASN A 235 29.62 -29.30 -11.75
C ASN A 235 30.41 -28.64 -10.62
N GLY A 236 30.55 -27.31 -10.64
CA GLY A 236 31.26 -26.59 -9.59
C GLY A 236 30.59 -26.71 -8.22
N LEU A 237 29.25 -26.67 -8.19
CA LEU A 237 28.51 -26.95 -6.95
C LEU A 237 28.69 -28.41 -6.50
N GLN A 238 28.59 -29.38 -7.41
CA GLN A 238 28.75 -30.79 -7.05
C GLN A 238 30.15 -31.11 -6.52
N GLU A 239 31.19 -30.56 -7.14
CA GLU A 239 32.57 -30.75 -6.73
C GLU A 239 32.80 -30.21 -5.31
N GLU A 240 32.30 -29.01 -4.99
CA GLU A 240 32.40 -28.45 -3.65
C GLU A 240 31.59 -29.23 -2.60
N LEU A 241 30.41 -29.76 -2.97
CA LEU A 241 29.60 -30.61 -2.10
C LEU A 241 30.26 -31.96 -1.81
N GLN A 242 30.99 -32.53 -2.77
CA GLN A 242 31.67 -33.81 -2.62
C GLN A 242 33.07 -33.68 -2.00
N ARG A 243 33.73 -32.53 -2.18
CA ARG A 243 35.08 -32.26 -1.66
C ARG A 243 35.15 -32.38 -0.14
N ASP A 244 34.16 -31.84 0.57
CA ASP A 244 34.04 -32.01 2.01
C ASP A 244 32.58 -32.10 2.43
N THR A 245 32.09 -33.33 2.59
CA THR A 245 30.70 -33.62 2.95
C THR A 245 30.33 -33.13 4.35
N ARG A 246 31.33 -32.87 5.21
CA ARG A 246 31.12 -32.35 6.58
C ARG A 246 30.74 -30.88 6.58
N VAL A 247 30.96 -30.17 5.48
CA VAL A 247 30.60 -28.76 5.33
C VAL A 247 29.13 -28.67 4.95
N VAL A 248 28.37 -27.92 5.76
CA VAL A 248 26.98 -27.58 5.45
C VAL A 248 26.99 -26.41 4.46
N TRP A 249 26.13 -26.47 3.44
CA TRP A 249 26.03 -25.42 2.43
C TRP A 249 24.60 -24.90 2.33
N LEU A 250 24.44 -23.58 2.43
CA LEU A 250 23.20 -22.91 2.06
C LEU A 250 23.40 -22.22 0.71
N VAL A 251 22.74 -22.73 -0.33
CA VAL A 251 22.96 -22.28 -1.72
C VAL A 251 21.70 -21.62 -2.26
N THR A 252 21.84 -20.40 -2.78
CA THR A 252 20.78 -19.72 -3.52
C THR A 252 20.97 -19.82 -5.02
N PHE A 253 19.93 -20.25 -5.70
CA PHE A 253 19.79 -20.24 -7.16
C PHE A 253 19.01 -18.99 -7.54
N TYR A 254 19.62 -18.15 -8.37
CA TYR A 254 19.09 -16.82 -8.70
C TYR A 254 19.36 -16.45 -10.16
N THR A 255 18.76 -15.34 -10.61
CA THR A 255 19.13 -14.66 -11.85
C THR A 255 19.28 -13.17 -11.59
N ALA A 256 20.13 -12.50 -12.38
CA ALA A 256 20.38 -11.07 -12.22
C ALA A 256 19.19 -10.18 -12.61
N TRP A 257 18.30 -10.66 -13.48
CA TRP A 257 17.18 -9.89 -14.03
C TRP A 257 15.87 -10.08 -13.25
N ASN A 258 15.77 -11.09 -12.37
CA ASN A 258 14.56 -11.35 -11.61
C ASN A 258 14.44 -10.38 -10.42
N PRO A 259 13.36 -9.57 -10.32
CA PRO A 259 13.22 -8.57 -9.27
C PRO A 259 13.11 -9.15 -7.85
N ALA A 260 12.57 -10.37 -7.71
CA ALA A 260 12.51 -11.06 -6.43
C ALA A 260 13.92 -11.47 -5.96
N CYS A 261 14.80 -11.87 -6.88
CA CYS A 261 16.20 -12.18 -6.59
C CYS A 261 16.98 -10.92 -6.20
N VAL A 262 16.80 -9.80 -6.92
CA VAL A 262 17.44 -8.52 -6.61
C VAL A 262 17.07 -8.06 -5.19
N THR A 263 15.79 -8.16 -4.82
CA THR A 263 15.31 -7.81 -3.47
C THR A 263 15.85 -8.76 -2.40
N PHE A 264 16.07 -10.04 -2.74
CA PHE A 264 16.56 -11.06 -1.82
C PHE A 264 18.08 -11.01 -1.60
N ALA A 265 18.85 -10.57 -2.59
CA ALA A 265 20.31 -10.49 -2.53
C ALA A 265 20.88 -9.86 -1.23
N PRO A 266 20.43 -8.66 -0.78
CA PRO A 266 20.93 -8.06 0.46
C PRO A 266 20.65 -8.93 1.69
N ILE A 267 19.47 -9.56 1.76
CA ILE A 267 19.08 -10.44 2.87
C ILE A 267 20.02 -11.64 2.95
N PHE A 268 20.33 -12.24 1.81
CA PHE A 268 21.24 -13.39 1.76
C PHE A 268 22.68 -13.00 2.11
N SER A 269 23.14 -11.83 1.67
CA SER A 269 24.46 -11.30 2.02
C SER A 269 24.57 -11.04 3.52
N GLU A 270 23.54 -10.45 4.15
CA GLU A 270 23.48 -10.27 5.61
C GLU A 270 23.51 -11.60 6.38
N LEU A 271 22.73 -12.61 5.94
CA LEU A 271 22.76 -13.95 6.54
C LEU A 271 24.16 -14.59 6.44
N SER A 272 24.83 -14.42 5.29
CA SER A 272 26.18 -14.96 5.11
C SER A 272 27.19 -14.29 6.06
N ALA A 273 27.05 -13.00 6.30
CA ALA A 273 27.93 -12.27 7.21
C ALA A 273 27.75 -12.73 8.67
N GLU A 274 26.51 -13.01 9.07
CA GLU A 274 26.16 -13.41 10.43
C GLU A 274 26.50 -14.89 10.73
N TYR A 275 26.25 -15.79 9.78
CA TYR A 275 26.28 -17.24 10.03
C TYR A 275 27.42 -18.00 9.35
N ALA A 276 28.18 -17.38 8.44
CA ALA A 276 29.25 -18.12 7.77
C ALA A 276 30.35 -18.57 8.76
N LEU A 277 30.73 -19.83 8.64
CA LEU A 277 31.81 -20.49 9.37
C LEU A 277 32.64 -21.32 8.37
N GLU A 278 33.80 -21.85 8.79
CA GLU A 278 34.59 -22.72 7.90
C GLU A 278 33.84 -23.98 7.45
N ASN A 279 32.94 -24.48 8.32
CA ASN A 279 32.10 -25.67 8.13
C ASN A 279 30.63 -25.34 7.82
N PHE A 280 30.26 -24.06 7.73
CA PHE A 280 28.95 -23.64 7.24
C PHE A 280 29.09 -22.50 6.23
N LYS A 281 28.89 -22.83 4.95
CA LYS A 281 29.18 -21.93 3.83
C LYS A 281 27.92 -21.49 3.08
N PHE A 282 27.99 -20.30 2.50
CA PHE A 282 26.93 -19.72 1.71
C PHE A 282 27.34 -19.68 0.23
N GLY A 283 26.47 -20.17 -0.65
CA GLY A 283 26.72 -20.28 -2.09
C GLY A 283 25.71 -19.52 -2.92
N LYS A 284 26.15 -18.94 -4.05
CA LYS A 284 25.29 -18.33 -5.08
C LYS A 284 25.53 -19.03 -6.42
N VAL A 285 24.46 -19.47 -7.08
CA VAL A 285 24.48 -20.05 -8.43
C VAL A 285 23.56 -19.22 -9.33
N ASP A 286 24.14 -18.61 -10.37
CA ASP A 286 23.36 -17.90 -11.39
C ASP A 286 22.83 -18.89 -12.43
N VAL A 287 21.55 -19.24 -12.33
CA VAL A 287 20.91 -20.20 -13.24
C VAL A 287 20.63 -19.61 -14.62
N GLY A 288 20.62 -18.28 -14.76
CA GLY A 288 20.47 -17.62 -16.05
C GLY A 288 21.74 -17.68 -16.89
N ARG A 289 22.90 -17.76 -16.24
CA ARG A 289 24.20 -18.01 -16.90
C ARG A 289 24.55 -19.50 -17.00
N HIS A 290 24.01 -20.31 -16.10
CA HIS A 290 24.30 -21.74 -15.97
C HIS A 290 23.02 -22.58 -16.05
N PRO A 291 22.47 -22.81 -17.26
CA PRO A 291 21.24 -23.58 -17.43
C PRO A 291 21.41 -25.06 -17.07
N ASP A 292 22.63 -25.58 -17.07
CA ASP A 292 22.99 -26.91 -16.59
C ASP A 292 22.66 -27.09 -15.10
N ALA A 293 22.94 -26.08 -14.27
CA ALA A 293 22.57 -26.08 -12.87
C ALA A 293 21.05 -26.01 -12.68
N ALA A 294 20.39 -25.19 -13.50
CA ALA A 294 18.93 -25.05 -13.51
C ALA A 294 18.25 -26.40 -13.76
N ALA A 295 18.70 -27.12 -14.80
CA ALA A 295 18.17 -28.43 -15.16
C ALA A 295 18.42 -29.48 -14.07
N LYS A 296 19.65 -29.56 -13.54
CA LYS A 296 20.03 -30.57 -12.54
C LYS A 296 19.27 -30.44 -11.22
N TYR A 297 19.04 -29.21 -10.75
CA TYR A 297 18.34 -28.95 -9.48
C TYR A 297 16.85 -28.62 -9.67
N HIS A 298 16.33 -28.83 -10.89
CA HIS A 298 14.93 -28.60 -11.26
C HIS A 298 14.41 -27.19 -10.92
N VAL A 299 15.25 -26.18 -11.19
CA VAL A 299 14.93 -24.76 -11.01
C VAL A 299 14.68 -24.12 -12.38
N SER A 300 13.45 -23.66 -12.62
CA SER A 300 13.10 -22.92 -13.83
C SER A 300 13.40 -21.44 -13.68
N ASP A 301 14.06 -20.89 -14.69
CA ASP A 301 14.36 -19.47 -14.85
C ASP A 301 13.31 -18.73 -15.70
N ALA A 302 12.19 -19.36 -16.08
CA ALA A 302 11.15 -18.69 -16.84
C ALA A 302 10.54 -17.51 -16.05
N SER A 303 10.28 -16.37 -16.70
CA SER A 303 9.73 -15.17 -16.02
C SER A 303 8.33 -15.39 -15.42
N THR A 304 7.59 -16.40 -15.89
CA THR A 304 6.28 -16.80 -15.34
C THR A 304 6.41 -17.75 -14.14
N SER A 305 7.58 -18.37 -13.95
CA SER A 305 7.87 -19.26 -12.83
C SER A 305 8.01 -18.47 -11.53
N LYS A 306 7.52 -19.08 -10.44
CA LYS A 306 7.65 -18.54 -9.07
C LYS A 306 8.71 -19.30 -8.26
N GLN A 307 9.60 -20.03 -8.95
CA GLN A 307 10.66 -20.81 -8.29
C GLN A 307 11.82 -19.92 -7.83
N LEU A 308 12.09 -18.82 -8.53
CA LEU A 308 13.19 -17.92 -8.20
C LEU A 308 12.77 -16.82 -7.20
N PRO A 309 13.62 -16.50 -6.20
CA PRO A 309 14.84 -17.22 -5.83
C PRO A 309 14.53 -18.60 -5.23
N THR A 310 15.38 -19.60 -5.49
CA THR A 310 15.34 -20.88 -4.78
C THR A 310 16.50 -20.95 -3.80
N LEU A 311 16.23 -21.39 -2.58
CA LEU A 311 17.22 -21.58 -1.54
C LEU A 311 17.22 -23.06 -1.14
N ILE A 312 18.38 -23.70 -1.18
CA ILE A 312 18.54 -25.13 -0.90
C ILE A 312 19.63 -25.30 0.16
N LEU A 313 19.32 -26.06 1.19
CA LEU A 313 20.27 -26.47 2.23
C LEU A 313 20.80 -27.86 1.93
N PHE A 314 22.13 -27.98 1.88
CA PHE A 314 22.84 -29.22 1.69
C PHE A 314 23.57 -29.62 2.98
N LYS A 315 23.35 -30.86 3.44
CA LYS A 315 24.12 -31.52 4.51
C LYS A 315 24.59 -32.87 3.99
N ASP A 316 25.81 -33.28 4.33
CA ASP A 316 26.40 -34.55 3.87
C ASP A 316 26.35 -34.72 2.34
N GLY A 317 26.50 -33.61 1.61
CA GLY A 317 26.41 -33.57 0.14
C GLY A 317 25.02 -33.82 -0.45
N LYS A 318 23.95 -33.86 0.37
CA LYS A 318 22.57 -34.11 -0.03
C LYS A 318 21.67 -32.94 0.28
N GLU A 319 20.64 -32.75 -0.54
CA GLU A 319 19.58 -31.76 -0.31
C GLU A 319 18.71 -32.19 0.89
N VAL A 320 18.59 -31.31 1.88
CA VAL A 320 17.81 -31.55 3.11
C VAL A 320 16.52 -30.75 3.10
N GLU A 321 16.59 -29.47 2.75
CA GLU A 321 15.46 -28.55 2.80
C GLU A 321 15.55 -27.57 1.63
N ARG A 322 14.40 -27.20 1.06
CA ARG A 322 14.32 -26.28 -0.08
C ARG A 322 13.16 -25.31 0.03
N ARG A 323 13.37 -24.06 -0.37
CA ARG A 323 12.33 -23.04 -0.45
C ARG A 323 12.43 -22.24 -1.74
N PRO A 324 11.31 -21.98 -2.44
CA PRO A 324 9.98 -22.56 -2.22
C PRO A 324 9.96 -24.07 -2.57
N TYR A 325 9.21 -24.87 -1.81
CA TYR A 325 8.99 -26.29 -2.12
C TYR A 325 7.73 -26.48 -2.96
N ALA A 326 7.67 -27.59 -3.68
CA ALA A 326 6.48 -28.03 -4.40
C ALA A 326 5.67 -28.98 -3.51
N ASP A 327 4.36 -28.74 -3.38
CA ASP A 327 3.43 -29.65 -2.73
C ASP A 327 3.23 -30.93 -3.57
N HIS A 328 2.59 -31.95 -3.02
CA HIS A 328 2.30 -33.25 -3.65
C HIS A 328 1.57 -33.13 -5.00
N LYS A 329 0.87 -32.02 -5.21
CA LYS A 329 0.17 -31.68 -6.47
C LYS A 329 1.06 -30.95 -7.49
N GLY A 330 2.37 -30.82 -7.23
CA GLY A 330 3.32 -30.05 -8.04
C GLY A 330 3.17 -28.53 -7.93
N LYS A 331 2.29 -28.04 -7.05
CA LYS A 331 2.07 -26.60 -6.86
C LYS A 331 3.12 -26.02 -5.92
N LEU A 332 3.81 -24.97 -6.36
CA LEU A 332 4.76 -24.25 -5.51
C LEU A 332 4.06 -23.53 -4.37
N VAL A 333 4.53 -23.79 -3.15
CA VAL A 333 4.06 -23.10 -1.96
C VAL A 333 4.77 -21.75 -1.86
N LYS A 334 3.99 -20.68 -1.76
CA LYS A 334 4.53 -19.32 -1.67
C LYS A 334 5.36 -19.19 -0.39
N PHE A 335 6.62 -18.82 -0.54
CA PHE A 335 7.53 -18.52 0.57
C PHE A 335 7.88 -17.02 0.55
N LEU A 336 7.88 -16.39 1.73
CA LEU A 336 8.29 -14.99 1.88
C LEU A 336 9.73 -14.95 2.38
N PHE A 337 10.63 -14.48 1.52
CA PHE A 337 12.05 -14.35 1.85
C PHE A 337 12.31 -13.13 2.73
N SER A 338 12.27 -13.33 4.04
CA SER A 338 12.74 -12.39 5.07
C SER A 338 13.79 -13.08 5.93
N LEU A 339 14.62 -12.30 6.64
CA LEU A 339 15.64 -12.83 7.57
C LEU A 339 15.04 -13.84 8.53
N ASP A 340 13.97 -13.46 9.24
CA ASP A 340 13.34 -14.29 10.26
C ASP A 340 12.74 -15.58 9.69
N ASN A 341 12.07 -15.48 8.53
CA ASN A 341 11.46 -16.65 7.90
C ASN A 341 12.51 -17.65 7.42
N ILE A 342 13.66 -17.17 6.95
CA ILE A 342 14.76 -18.04 6.51
C ILE A 342 15.45 -18.67 7.72
N LYS A 343 15.73 -17.89 8.77
CA LYS A 343 16.29 -18.39 10.03
C LYS A 343 15.42 -19.51 10.60
N ALA A 344 14.11 -19.32 10.62
CA ALA A 344 13.15 -20.31 11.12
C ALA A 344 12.99 -21.52 10.18
N ALA A 345 12.83 -21.30 8.86
CA ALA A 345 12.55 -22.38 7.92
C ALA A 345 13.73 -23.33 7.72
N PHE A 346 14.96 -22.83 7.80
CA PHE A 346 16.19 -23.64 7.64
C PHE A 346 16.87 -23.95 8.97
N ASP A 347 16.29 -23.52 10.09
CA ASP A 347 16.83 -23.72 11.43
C ASP A 347 18.30 -23.28 11.58
N LEU A 348 18.61 -22.08 11.05
CA LEU A 348 19.98 -21.60 10.90
C LEU A 348 20.71 -21.46 12.25
N ASN A 349 20.00 -21.10 13.30
CA ASN A 349 20.57 -20.95 14.65
C ASN A 349 21.10 -22.28 15.18
N ASN A 350 20.36 -23.37 15.02
CA ASN A 350 20.80 -24.68 15.48
C ASN A 350 21.97 -25.20 14.64
N ILE A 351 21.88 -25.06 13.31
CA ILE A 351 22.98 -25.44 12.40
C ILE A 351 24.27 -24.69 12.76
N TYR A 352 24.17 -23.39 13.00
CA TYR A 352 25.32 -22.57 13.39
C TYR A 352 25.92 -22.99 14.73
N ASN A 353 25.07 -23.26 15.73
CA ASN A 353 25.53 -23.73 17.03
C ASN A 353 26.19 -25.11 16.94
N ASP A 354 25.66 -26.02 16.14
CA ASP A 354 26.22 -27.35 15.91
C ASP A 354 27.57 -27.28 15.18
N CYS A 355 27.65 -26.42 14.17
CA CYS A 355 28.88 -26.15 13.44
C CYS A 355 29.95 -25.49 14.34
N LYS A 356 29.53 -24.58 15.22
CA LYS A 356 30.44 -23.92 16.19
C LYS A 356 30.98 -24.89 17.24
N LYS A 357 30.18 -25.88 17.66
CA LYS A 357 30.60 -26.94 18.59
C LYS A 357 31.53 -27.96 17.94
N ASN A 358 31.39 -28.20 16.63
CA ASN A 358 32.15 -29.20 15.88
C ASN A 358 33.00 -28.55 14.76
N PRO A 359 34.02 -27.74 15.09
CA PRO A 359 34.85 -27.10 14.08
C PRO A 359 35.67 -28.13 13.29
N ILE A 360 35.72 -27.97 11.96
CA ILE A 360 36.57 -28.80 11.09
C ILE A 360 38.01 -28.32 11.29
N LYS A 361 38.89 -29.15 11.88
CA LYS A 361 40.33 -28.86 11.92
C LYS A 361 40.86 -28.83 10.48
N ARG A 362 41.41 -27.68 10.07
CA ARG A 362 42.11 -27.53 8.78
C ARG A 362 43.20 -28.61 8.65
N LYS A 363 43.18 -29.40 7.57
CA LYS A 363 44.39 -30.06 7.11
C LYS A 363 45.30 -28.94 6.58
N GLU A 364 46.46 -28.75 7.19
CA GLU A 364 47.49 -27.85 6.65
C GLU A 364 47.73 -28.18 5.18
N LYS A 365 47.57 -27.18 4.31
CA LYS A 365 47.99 -27.27 2.92
C LYS A 365 49.49 -27.55 2.92
N LYS A 366 49.91 -28.77 2.59
CA LYS A 366 51.30 -29.02 2.17
C LYS A 366 51.58 -28.07 1.01
N SER A 367 52.47 -27.12 1.24
CA SER A 367 53.03 -26.27 0.20
C SER A 367 53.65 -27.17 -0.87
N LEU A 368 53.09 -27.14 -2.08
CA LEU A 368 53.76 -27.63 -3.27
C LEU A 368 55.04 -26.81 -3.40
N LYS A 369 56.19 -27.42 -3.10
CA LYS A 369 57.50 -26.90 -3.47
C LYS A 369 57.52 -26.82 -5.00
N ALA A 370 57.76 -25.62 -5.51
CA ALA A 370 58.20 -25.44 -6.89
C ALA A 370 59.62 -26.02 -6.98
N GLU A 371 59.78 -27.02 -7.83
CA GLU A 371 61.07 -27.49 -8.35
C GLU A 371 61.22 -26.96 -9.78
#